data_AF-A0A8J3FN33-F1
#
_entry.id   AF-A0A8J3FN33-F1
#
_cell.length_a   1.000
_cell.length_b   1.000
_cell.length_c   1.000
_cell.angle_alpha   90.00
_cell.angle_beta   90.00
_cell.angle_gamma   90.00
#
_symmetry.space_group_name_H-M   'P 1'
#
loop_
_entity.id
_entity.type
_entity.pdbx_description
1 polymer ?
#
loop_
_entity_poly.entity_id
_entity_poly.type
_entity_poly.pdbx_seq_one_letter_code
_entity_poly.pdbx_strand_id
1 'polypeptide(L)'
;MGTLMTLSLPPDSPVADLPWVVTIGTLDEDEDWEPVVCGPYERAHALALAQAVVADEQLMAVVEPLLPLVDAEAIRDEIEMARSGPDAGAATADDDVDVDVDVERVEPGPAPAASEVRAGFARIAARLPGLAQSP
;
A
#
# COMPACT_ATOMS: atom_id res chain seq x y z
N MET A 1 12.14 14.03 -13.73
CA MET A 1 11.50 12.79 -14.19
C MET A 1 11.55 11.84 -13.03
N GLY A 2 10.39 11.47 -12.49
CA GLY A 2 10.27 10.64 -11.31
C GLY A 2 10.38 9.14 -11.58
N THR A 3 10.16 8.35 -10.54
CA THR A 3 10.33 6.90 -10.53
C THR A 3 9.00 6.22 -10.21
N LEU A 4 8.61 5.24 -11.03
CA LEU A 4 7.45 4.38 -10.79
C LEU A 4 7.92 2.96 -10.45
N MET A 5 7.52 2.45 -9.30
CA MET A 5 7.80 1.09 -8.85
C MET A 5 6.51 0.31 -8.69
N THR A 6 6.51 -0.95 -9.11
CA THR A 6 5.35 -1.83 -8.94
C THR A 6 5.79 -3.28 -8.89
N LEU A 7 5.01 -4.11 -8.21
CA LEU A 7 5.27 -5.54 -8.11
C LEU A 7 5.14 -6.21 -9.49
N SER A 8 6.15 -7.01 -9.84
CA SER A 8 6.15 -7.81 -11.07
C SER A 8 5.23 -9.02 -10.90
N LEU A 9 4.12 -9.05 -11.63
CA LEU A 9 3.14 -10.12 -11.56
C LEU A 9 3.22 -11.03 -12.78
N PRO A 10 3.13 -12.36 -12.60
CA PRO A 10 2.85 -13.26 -13.70
C PRO A 10 1.53 -12.87 -14.40
N PRO A 11 1.40 -13.17 -15.71
CA PRO A 11 0.11 -13.08 -16.39
C PRO A 11 -0.98 -13.83 -15.61
N ASP A 12 -2.18 -13.24 -15.52
CA ASP A 12 -3.35 -13.80 -14.83
C ASP A 12 -3.15 -14.07 -13.32
N SER A 13 -2.19 -13.40 -12.68
CA SER A 13 -2.06 -13.49 -11.22
C SER A 13 -3.33 -13.02 -10.53
N PRO A 14 -3.91 -13.79 -9.59
CA PRO A 14 -5.10 -13.37 -8.84
C PRO A 14 -4.85 -12.11 -7.99
N VAL A 15 -3.59 -11.78 -7.71
CA VAL A 15 -3.18 -10.53 -7.04
C VAL A 15 -3.53 -9.30 -7.89
N ALA A 16 -3.60 -9.45 -9.22
CA ALA A 16 -3.96 -8.35 -10.12
C ALA A 16 -5.40 -7.85 -9.91
N ASP A 17 -6.30 -8.74 -9.46
CA ASP A 17 -7.71 -8.44 -9.22
C ASP A 17 -7.98 -7.88 -7.81
N LEU A 18 -6.96 -7.83 -6.94
CA LEU A 18 -7.07 -7.18 -5.64
C LEU A 18 -7.15 -5.64 -5.81
N PRO A 19 -7.65 -4.90 -4.81
CA PRO A 19 -7.54 -3.46 -4.80
C PRO A 19 -6.07 -3.01 -4.75
N TRP A 20 -5.73 -1.93 -5.44
CA TRP A 20 -4.36 -1.37 -5.47
C TRP A 20 -4.31 0.00 -4.80
N VAL A 21 -3.18 0.27 -4.15
CA VAL A 21 -2.84 1.57 -3.56
C VAL A 21 -1.64 2.17 -4.28
N VAL A 22 -1.52 3.49 -4.19
CA VAL A 22 -0.35 4.24 -4.67
C VAL A 22 0.20 5.06 -3.51
N THR A 23 1.45 4.83 -3.14
CA THR A 23 2.19 5.68 -2.20
C THR A 23 3.09 6.61 -3.00
N ILE A 24 2.98 7.91 -2.80
CA ILE A 24 3.73 8.94 -3.51
C ILE A 24 4.58 9.72 -2.50
N GLY A 25 5.88 9.76 -2.74
CA GLY A 25 6.85 10.53 -1.95
C GLY A 25 7.77 11.34 -2.86
N THR A 26 8.59 12.21 -2.26
CA THR A 26 9.63 12.95 -2.98
C THR A 26 10.88 12.11 -3.20
N LEU A 27 11.60 12.36 -4.30
CA LEU A 27 12.96 11.87 -4.51
C LEU A 27 14.01 12.89 -4.06
N ASP A 28 13.59 14.10 -3.72
CA ASP A 28 14.46 15.18 -3.30
C ASP A 28 14.72 15.10 -1.80
N GLU A 29 15.98 14.90 -1.42
CA GLU A 29 16.42 14.77 -0.03
C GLU A 29 16.27 16.09 0.75
N ASP A 30 16.15 17.23 0.06
CA ASP A 30 15.91 18.55 0.66
C ASP A 30 14.41 18.83 0.90
N GLU A 31 13.52 18.03 0.32
CA GLU A 31 12.08 18.11 0.56
C GLU A 31 11.66 17.12 1.65
N ASP A 32 11.08 17.63 2.73
CA ASP A 32 10.62 16.82 3.85
C ASP A 32 9.10 16.98 4.01
N TRP A 33 8.34 16.07 3.39
CA TRP A 33 6.89 16.00 3.51
C TRP A 33 6.39 14.56 3.55
N GLU A 34 5.26 14.35 4.24
CA GLU A 34 4.69 13.02 4.47
C GLU A 34 4.14 12.37 3.20
N PRO A 35 4.57 11.13 2.85
CA PRO A 35 4.08 10.44 1.67
C PRO A 35 2.56 10.36 1.60
N VAL A 36 2.01 10.63 0.41
CA VAL A 36 0.56 10.57 0.18
C VAL A 36 0.18 9.16 -0.27
N VAL A 37 -0.78 8.54 0.41
CA VAL A 37 -1.32 7.22 0.06
C VAL A 37 -2.72 7.35 -0.54
N CYS A 38 -2.89 6.84 -1.77
CA CYS A 38 -4.09 6.97 -2.57
C CYS A 38 -4.70 5.59 -2.90
N GLY A 39 -6.03 5.53 -3.04
CA GLY A 39 -6.76 4.33 -3.46
C GLY A 39 -8.05 4.09 -2.65
N PRO A 40 -8.68 2.90 -2.79
CA PRO A 40 -8.28 1.79 -3.65
C PRO A 40 -8.60 2.02 -5.15
N TYR A 41 -7.79 1.41 -6.02
CA TYR A 41 -7.95 1.41 -7.48
C TYR A 41 -7.92 -0.01 -8.08
N GLU A 42 -8.35 -0.15 -9.33
CA GLU A 42 -7.91 -1.29 -10.16
C GLU A 42 -6.45 -1.11 -10.57
N ARG A 43 -5.71 -2.20 -10.80
CA ARG A 43 -4.28 -2.18 -11.13
C ARG A 43 -3.94 -1.22 -12.28
N ALA A 44 -4.70 -1.31 -13.38
CA ALA A 44 -4.46 -0.50 -14.57
C ALA A 44 -4.65 1.01 -14.28
N HIS A 45 -5.65 1.37 -13.48
CA HIS A 45 -5.90 2.74 -13.07
C HIS A 45 -4.80 3.26 -12.14
N ALA A 46 -4.36 2.45 -11.16
CA ALA A 46 -3.27 2.81 -10.25
C ALA A 46 -1.98 3.14 -11.01
N LEU A 47 -1.57 2.28 -11.94
CA LEU A 47 -0.37 2.49 -12.76
C LEU A 47 -0.47 3.73 -13.64
N ALA A 48 -1.62 3.95 -14.28
CA ALA A 48 -1.83 5.11 -15.14
C ALA A 48 -1.77 6.43 -14.35
N LEU A 49 -2.42 6.48 -13.19
CA LEU A 49 -2.41 7.66 -12.30
C LEU A 49 -1.01 7.92 -11.76
N ALA A 50 -0.34 6.90 -11.25
CA ALA A 50 1.02 7.02 -10.72
C ALA A 50 2.00 7.52 -11.80
N GLN A 51 1.93 6.94 -13.00
CA GLN A 51 2.75 7.37 -14.14
C GLN A 51 2.51 8.83 -14.50
N ALA A 52 1.26 9.30 -14.47
CA ALA A 52 0.94 10.69 -14.76
C ALA A 52 1.54 11.65 -13.73
N VAL A 53 1.50 11.31 -12.44
CA VAL A 53 2.07 12.16 -11.38
C VAL A 53 3.60 12.22 -11.46
N VAL A 54 4.28 11.09 -11.62
CA VAL A 54 5.76 11.07 -11.61
C VAL A 54 6.38 11.54 -12.93
N ALA A 55 5.59 11.65 -14.02
CA ALA A 55 6.12 12.07 -15.33
C ALA A 55 6.67 13.50 -15.28
N ASP A 56 5.99 14.39 -14.56
CA ASP A 56 6.25 15.83 -14.61
C ASP A 56 7.10 16.33 -13.42
N GLU A 57 7.29 15.51 -12.39
CA GLU A 57 7.90 15.92 -11.12
C GLU A 57 9.03 14.97 -10.66
N GLN A 58 9.83 15.38 -9.68
CA GLN A 58 10.88 14.54 -9.07
C GLN A 58 10.30 13.71 -7.92
N LEU A 59 9.30 12.88 -8.25
CA LEU A 59 8.57 12.09 -7.27
C LEU A 59 8.83 10.60 -7.45
N MET A 60 8.67 9.84 -6.37
CA MET A 60 8.59 8.38 -6.40
C MET A 60 7.14 7.96 -6.19
N ALA A 61 6.65 7.02 -6.99
CA ALA A 61 5.38 6.36 -6.77
C ALA A 61 5.57 4.84 -6.67
N VAL A 62 5.04 4.24 -5.60
CA VAL A 62 5.03 2.80 -5.38
C VAL A 62 3.58 2.31 -5.52
N VAL A 63 3.36 1.37 -6.44
CA VAL A 63 2.03 0.85 -6.79
C VAL A 63 1.94 -0.62 -6.39
N GLU A 64 1.10 -0.91 -5.40
CA GLU A 64 1.08 -2.20 -4.69
C GLU A 64 -0.35 -2.73 -4.46
N PRO A 65 -0.55 -4.06 -4.40
CA PRO A 65 -1.83 -4.63 -4.03
C PRO A 65 -2.09 -4.47 -2.52
N LEU A 66 -3.32 -4.10 -2.16
CA LEU A 66 -3.79 -4.07 -0.78
C LEU A 66 -4.34 -5.45 -0.39
N LEU A 67 -3.55 -6.20 0.37
CA LEU A 67 -3.94 -7.54 0.84
C LEU A 67 -5.00 -7.46 1.95
N PRO A 68 -6.19 -8.06 1.78
CA PRO A 68 -7.28 -7.99 2.76
C PRO A 68 -7.12 -9.05 3.88
N LEU A 69 -5.97 -9.05 4.56
CA LEU A 69 -5.67 -9.98 5.64
C LEU A 69 -6.55 -9.67 6.87
N VAL A 70 -7.15 -10.71 7.46
CA VAL A 70 -8.24 -10.54 8.43
C VAL A 70 -7.83 -10.76 9.89
N ASP A 71 -6.63 -11.27 10.14
CA ASP A 71 -6.10 -11.50 11.48
C ASP A 71 -4.57 -11.46 11.47
N ALA A 72 -4.00 -11.46 12.67
CA ALA A 72 -2.55 -11.37 12.86
C ALA A 72 -1.80 -12.63 12.42
N GLU A 73 -2.47 -13.79 12.32
CA GLU A 73 -1.84 -15.02 11.83
C GLU A 73 -1.61 -14.91 10.32
N ALA A 74 -2.65 -14.54 9.56
CA ALA A 74 -2.54 -14.29 8.12
C ALA A 74 -1.48 -13.25 7.76
N ILE A 75 -1.32 -12.19 8.58
CA ILE A 75 -0.26 -11.19 8.41
C ILE A 75 1.13 -11.79 8.61
N ARG A 76 1.32 -12.63 9.62
CA ARG A 76 2.62 -13.27 9.89
C ARG A 76 2.99 -14.26 8.80
N ASP A 77 2.03 -15.03 8.30
CA ASP A 77 2.24 -15.97 7.20
C ASP A 77 2.71 -15.24 5.94
N GLU A 78 2.10 -14.09 5.62
CA GLU A 78 2.52 -13.25 4.48
C GLU A 78 3.94 -12.70 4.69
N ILE A 79 4.29 -12.26 5.89
CA ILE A 79 5.65 -11.81 6.23
C ILE A 79 6.67 -12.95 6.03
N GLU A 80 6.34 -14.18 6.44
CA GLU A 80 7.20 -15.34 6.25
C GLU A 80 7.39 -15.69 4.77
N MET A 81 6.32 -15.62 3.98
CA MET A 81 6.37 -15.80 2.53
C MET A 81 7.26 -14.74 1.87
N ALA A 82 7.08 -13.47 2.21
CA ALA A 82 7.89 -12.36 1.68
C ALA A 82 9.38 -12.53 2.00
N ARG A 83 9.71 -12.94 3.23
CA ARG A 83 11.10 -13.23 3.65
C ARG A 83 11.74 -14.41 2.93
N SER A 84 10.94 -15.32 2.38
CA SER A 84 11.41 -16.53 1.70
C SER A 84 11.47 -16.38 0.17
N GLY A 85 11.02 -15.25 -0.38
CA GLY A 85 10.97 -15.00 -1.82
C GLY A 85 12.35 -14.80 -2.48
N PRO A 86 12.43 -14.93 -3.81
CA PRO A 86 13.69 -14.76 -4.55
C PRO A 86 14.28 -13.33 -4.46
N ASP A 87 13.46 -12.33 -4.10
CA ASP A 87 13.88 -10.93 -3.85
C ASP A 87 14.20 -10.65 -2.36
N ALA A 88 14.27 -11.67 -1.50
CA ALA A 88 14.60 -11.50 -0.07
C ALA A 88 16.01 -10.92 0.20
N GLY A 89 16.82 -10.73 -0.85
CA GLY A 89 18.12 -10.05 -0.81
C GLY A 89 18.12 -8.61 -1.32
N ALA A 90 16.98 -8.07 -1.75
CA ALA A 90 16.82 -6.69 -2.21
C ALA A 90 16.06 -5.80 -1.21
N ALA A 91 15.72 -6.33 -0.03
CA ALA A 91 15.42 -5.49 1.12
C ALA A 91 16.67 -4.63 1.35
N THR A 92 16.56 -3.33 1.06
CA THR A 92 17.52 -2.34 1.52
C THR A 92 17.79 -2.63 2.98
N ALA A 93 19.03 -2.99 3.30
CA ALA A 93 19.49 -3.04 4.67
C ALA A 93 18.99 -1.77 5.37
N ASP A 94 18.47 -1.92 6.59
CA ASP A 94 18.22 -0.83 7.53
C ASP A 94 19.26 0.29 7.30
N ASP A 95 18.89 1.31 6.54
CA ASP A 95 19.15 2.64 7.02
C ASP A 95 17.97 2.85 7.95
N ASP A 96 18.27 2.84 9.25
CA ASP A 96 17.45 3.52 10.24
C ASP A 96 17.35 4.98 9.76
N VAL A 97 16.46 5.23 8.80
CA VAL A 97 15.96 6.57 8.55
C VAL A 97 15.19 6.85 9.82
N ASP A 98 15.87 7.51 10.77
CA ASP A 98 15.30 8.18 11.91
C ASP A 98 14.46 9.33 11.31
N VAL A 99 13.36 8.94 10.64
CA VAL A 99 12.32 9.89 10.27
C VAL A 99 11.76 10.27 11.63
N ASP A 100 12.14 11.46 12.10
CA ASP A 100 11.51 12.16 13.22
C ASP A 100 10.06 12.50 12.82
N VAL A 101 9.27 11.49 12.48
CA VAL A 101 7.83 11.60 12.42
C VAL A 101 7.41 11.77 13.87
N ASP A 102 6.75 12.87 14.20
CA ASP A 102 6.04 13.03 15.46
C ASP A 102 4.87 12.01 15.52
N VAL A 103 5.19 10.73 15.68
CA VAL A 103 4.20 9.66 15.82
C VAL A 103 3.69 9.64 17.24
N GLU A 104 2.40 9.91 17.40
CA GLU A 104 1.73 9.69 18.66
C GLU A 104 1.82 8.22 19.05
N ARG A 105 2.48 7.94 20.17
CA ARG A 105 2.58 6.57 20.71
C ARG A 105 1.22 6.14 21.23
N VAL A 106 0.46 5.44 20.40
CA VAL A 106 -0.82 4.84 20.79
C VAL A 106 -0.56 3.57 21.60
N GLU A 107 -1.21 3.43 22.76
CA GLU A 107 -1.24 2.14 23.47
C GLU A 107 -2.07 1.14 22.67
N PRO A 108 -1.48 0.03 22.18
CA PRO A 108 -2.22 -0.91 21.36
C PRO A 108 -3.28 -1.63 22.20
N GLY A 109 -4.52 -1.64 21.70
CA GLY A 109 -5.57 -2.52 22.22
C GLY A 109 -5.32 -4.00 21.86
N PRO A 110 -6.16 -4.92 22.37
CA PRO A 110 -6.12 -6.32 21.94
C PRO A 110 -6.37 -6.44 20.44
N ALA A 111 -5.76 -7.45 19.81
CA ALA A 111 -5.99 -7.73 18.39
C ALA A 111 -7.47 -8.07 18.13
N PRO A 112 -8.08 -7.50 17.07
CA PRO A 112 -9.48 -7.79 16.72
C PRO A 112 -9.64 -9.23 16.23
N ALA A 113 -10.83 -9.79 16.38
CA ALA A 113 -11.17 -11.07 15.75
C ALA A 113 -11.39 -10.89 14.24
N ALA A 114 -11.16 -11.97 13.47
CA ALA A 114 -11.33 -11.94 12.01
C ALA A 114 -12.73 -11.55 11.54
N SER A 115 -13.78 -11.86 12.32
CA SER A 115 -15.15 -11.41 12.03
C SER A 115 -15.32 -9.89 12.18
N GLU A 116 -14.65 -9.28 13.16
CA GLU A 116 -14.69 -7.84 13.40
C GLU A 116 -13.99 -7.07 12.28
N VAL A 117 -12.83 -7.59 11.82
CA VAL A 117 -12.10 -7.03 10.68
C VAL A 117 -12.93 -7.08 9.40
N ARG A 118 -13.56 -8.23 9.08
CA ARG A 118 -14.46 -8.36 7.93
C ARG A 118 -15.66 -7.41 8.01
N ALA A 119 -16.26 -7.25 9.19
CA ALA A 119 -17.33 -6.28 9.39
C ALA A 119 -16.82 -4.83 9.20
N GLY A 120 -15.58 -4.55 9.59
CA GLY A 120 -14.88 -3.31 9.31
C GLY A 120 -14.72 -3.03 7.82
N PHE A 121 -14.26 -4.02 7.05
CA PHE A 121 -14.14 -3.92 5.59
C PHE A 121 -15.46 -3.54 4.93
N ALA A 122 -16.56 -4.18 5.33
CA ALA A 122 -17.88 -3.84 4.80
C ALA A 122 -18.27 -2.38 5.08
N ARG A 123 -17.98 -1.86 6.28
CA ARG A 123 -18.23 -0.45 6.63
C ARG A 123 -17.35 0.52 5.83
N ILE A 124 -16.09 0.17 5.58
CA ILE A 124 -15.17 0.99 4.78
C ILE A 124 -15.62 1.02 3.32
N ALA A 125 -15.93 -0.14 2.75
CA ALA A 125 -16.43 -0.24 1.37
C ALA A 125 -17.67 0.63 1.16
N ALA A 126 -18.61 0.65 2.11
CA ALA A 126 -19.80 1.50 2.05
C ALA A 126 -19.52 3.01 2.05
N ARG A 127 -18.30 3.45 2.40
CA ARG A 127 -17.90 4.86 2.39
C ARG A 127 -17.19 5.29 1.10
N LEU A 128 -16.81 4.35 0.23
CA LEU A 128 -16.10 4.70 -1.00
C LEU A 128 -17.01 5.47 -1.97
N PRO A 129 -16.51 6.55 -2.61
CA PRO A 129 -17.29 7.32 -3.58
C PRO A 129 -17.83 6.43 -4.70
N GLY A 130 -19.08 6.67 -5.12
CA GLY A 130 -19.72 5.91 -6.20
C GLY A 130 -20.42 4.62 -5.79
N LEU A 131 -20.21 4.10 -4.57
CA LEU A 131 -21.03 2.98 -4.02
C LEU A 131 -22.33 3.49 -3.38
N ALA A 132 -22.33 4.71 -2.85
CA ALA A 132 -23.51 5.40 -2.36
C ALA A 132 -24.05 6.36 -3.43
N GLN A 133 -24.63 5.82 -4.51
CA GLN A 133 -25.69 6.45 -5.33
C GLN A 133 -26.02 5.59 -6.56
N SER A 134 -27.05 4.76 -6.43
CA SER A 134 -27.96 4.45 -7.53
C SER A 134 -29.37 4.46 -6.94
N PRO A 135 -30.28 5.35 -7.38
CA PRO A 135 -31.70 5.26 -7.05
C PRO A 135 -32.34 4.01 -7.66
#